data_AF-A0AA97BDE2-F1
#
_entry.id   AF-A0AA97BDE2-F1
#
_cell.length_a   1.000
_cell.length_b   1.000
_cell.length_c   1.000
_cell.angle_alpha   90.00
_cell.angle_beta   90.00
_cell.angle_gamma   90.00
#
_symmetry.space_group_name_H-M   'P 1'
#
loop_
_entity.id
_entity.type
_entity.pdbx_description
1 polymer ?
#
loop_
_entity_poly.entity_id
_entity_poly.type
_entity_poly.pdbx_seq_one_letter_code
_entity_poly.pdbx_strand_id
1 'polypeptide(L)'
;MDNVFRYWQLVRLTSTGQPQPIELPTVKTWLEDTYADALLDLEGADRRLQQALLGVWQGQDSGHDLAQMSLRCWISHQIRNTCVSLAQRYGDRHGLEAADLFPLVLDDNGHAKPTYRPLSLEILTSFDPAKASLGTWCNLLTKSHPALTRLLLEKGIYLASDWAILNDSEGERVRRILREYHLWSDFEIDQAVELLARYQAVYQRDRLRQRQAGQTGRCPEPTPAQLQEMMPSLSPKAVKAQLKHLASQLRQYRIHARSGNPQIYQPQDDGELERLGGSQTRFEAEDDSNTFLRRYRQALDQLLGQTIAEAIAANVSRLSRRTPPQDGPYVQGLHLRLCEGVSMTQIAPRIGLTSQVQVTRLLNLKRLRADVRHLLIPQLTAAVRQEAAELVSADRLRTLDATLETLLSEQVDTLMADAAAEAQSPKPRKVKSRFAARLCAKIHTFLTGQTP
;
A
#
# COMPACT_ATOMS: atom_id res chain seq x y z
N MET A 1 25.07 -4.13 34.62
CA MET A 1 24.39 -5.38 35.06
C MET A 1 23.06 -5.65 34.34
N ASP A 2 22.52 -4.72 33.55
CA ASP A 2 21.07 -4.64 33.30
C ASP A 2 20.44 -5.69 32.37
N ASN A 3 21.15 -6.72 31.89
CA ASN A 3 20.56 -7.70 30.96
C ASN A 3 21.00 -9.15 31.17
N VAL A 4 21.83 -9.44 32.17
CA VAL A 4 22.39 -10.79 32.36
C VAL A 4 21.29 -11.81 32.72
N PHE A 5 20.23 -11.36 33.39
CA PHE A 5 19.07 -12.19 33.71
C PHE A 5 18.45 -12.91 32.51
N ARG A 6 18.65 -12.40 31.30
CA ARG A 6 18.17 -13.03 30.06
C ARG A 6 18.77 -14.41 29.81
N TYR A 7 19.89 -14.75 30.43
CA TYR A 7 20.53 -16.06 30.30
C TYR A 7 20.00 -17.12 31.27
N TRP A 8 19.18 -16.74 32.24
CA TRP A 8 18.54 -17.70 33.15
C TRP A 8 17.05 -17.47 33.35
N GLN A 9 16.48 -16.46 32.67
CA GLN A 9 15.04 -16.23 32.61
C GLN A 9 14.51 -16.62 31.22
N LEU A 10 13.64 -17.63 31.20
CA LEU A 10 12.94 -18.05 29.99
C LEU A 10 11.63 -17.29 29.87
N VAL A 11 11.41 -16.57 28.78
CA VAL A 11 10.12 -15.92 28.51
C VAL A 11 9.10 -16.97 28.04
N ARG A 12 8.06 -17.19 28.84
CA ARG A 12 6.96 -18.12 28.55
C ARG A 12 5.63 -17.40 28.53
N LEU A 13 4.63 -18.01 27.89
CA LEU A 13 3.27 -17.49 27.90
C LEU A 13 2.52 -17.98 29.14
N THR A 14 1.80 -17.07 29.79
CA THR A 14 0.81 -17.40 30.81
C THR A 14 -0.42 -18.05 30.18
N SER A 15 -1.31 -18.61 31.00
CA SER A 15 -2.63 -19.09 30.55
C SER A 15 -3.49 -17.99 29.90
N THR A 16 -3.17 -16.72 30.15
CA THR A 16 -3.81 -15.54 29.56
C THR A 16 -3.09 -15.04 28.29
N GLY A 17 -2.06 -15.74 27.81
CA GLY A 17 -1.30 -15.39 26.59
C GLY A 17 -0.29 -14.26 26.77
N GLN A 18 -0.03 -13.82 28.01
CA GLN A 18 0.93 -12.74 28.30
C GLN A 18 2.34 -13.31 28.49
N PRO A 19 3.39 -12.65 27.99
CA PRO A 19 4.76 -13.10 28.18
C PRO A 19 5.22 -12.82 29.61
N GLN A 20 5.65 -13.87 30.31
CA GLN A 20 6.20 -13.82 31.65
C GLN A 20 7.60 -14.47 31.67
N PRO A 21 8.63 -13.76 32.17
CA PRO A 21 9.93 -14.37 32.42
C PRO A 21 9.84 -15.35 33.60
N ILE A 22 10.33 -16.57 33.42
CA ILE A 22 10.42 -17.61 34.44
C ILE A 22 11.90 -17.88 34.70
N GLU A 23 12.32 -17.70 35.94
CA GLU A 23 13.70 -17.99 36.37
C GLU A 23 13.95 -19.50 36.39
N LEU A 24 15.12 -19.92 35.88
CA LEU A 24 15.64 -21.27 35.91
C LEU A 24 16.81 -21.31 36.92
N PRO A 25 16.57 -21.69 38.19
CA PRO A 25 17.55 -21.55 39.26
C PRO A 25 18.83 -22.36 39.04
N THR A 26 18.71 -23.54 38.42
CA THR A 26 19.85 -24.41 38.10
C THR A 26 20.78 -23.77 37.06
N VAL A 27 20.22 -23.09 36.05
CA VAL A 27 20.98 -22.37 35.03
C VAL A 27 21.64 -21.14 35.63
N LYS A 28 20.91 -20.39 36.48
CA LYS A 28 21.43 -19.21 37.18
C LYS A 28 22.64 -19.54 38.04
N THR A 29 22.48 -20.51 38.95
CA THR A 29 23.55 -20.94 39.87
C THR A 29 24.77 -21.39 39.09
N TRP A 30 24.58 -22.22 38.06
CA TRP A 30 25.67 -22.68 37.21
C TRP A 30 26.39 -21.55 36.46
N LEU A 31 25.65 -20.56 35.92
CA LEU A 31 26.25 -19.41 35.25
C LEU A 31 27.03 -18.51 36.20
N GLU A 32 26.48 -18.25 37.39
CA GLU A 32 27.12 -17.44 38.43
C GLU A 32 28.41 -18.12 38.93
N ASP A 33 28.39 -19.44 39.13
CA ASP A 33 29.57 -20.20 39.57
C ASP A 33 30.64 -20.34 38.47
N THR A 34 30.23 -20.55 37.22
CA THR A 34 31.16 -20.87 36.12
C THR A 34 31.70 -19.62 35.41
N TYR A 35 30.94 -18.53 35.40
CA TYR A 35 31.24 -17.35 34.58
C TYR A 35 31.19 -16.03 35.35
N ALA A 36 31.33 -16.04 36.69
CA ALA A 36 31.32 -14.85 37.56
C ALA A 36 32.06 -13.64 36.95
N ASP A 37 33.28 -13.83 36.45
CA ASP A 37 34.11 -12.77 35.87
C ASP A 37 33.56 -12.21 34.55
N ALA A 38 32.98 -13.07 33.70
CA ALA A 38 32.39 -12.66 32.43
C ALA A 38 31.06 -11.90 32.62
N LEU A 39 30.39 -12.08 33.76
CA LEU A 39 29.16 -11.37 34.12
C LEU A 39 29.42 -9.95 34.66
N LEU A 40 30.65 -9.67 35.13
CA LEU A 40 31.04 -8.39 35.72
C LEU A 40 31.53 -7.35 34.69
N ASP A 41 31.90 -7.78 33.49
CA ASP A 41 32.39 -6.89 32.43
C ASP A 41 31.23 -6.25 31.64
N LEU A 42 31.29 -4.94 31.36
CA LEU A 42 30.16 -4.18 30.80
C LEU A 42 30.19 -4.05 29.27
N GLU A 43 31.36 -4.12 28.64
CA GLU A 43 31.49 -3.94 27.18
C GLU A 43 31.72 -5.28 26.46
N GLY A 44 30.77 -5.68 25.61
CA GLY A 44 30.87 -6.89 24.79
C GLY A 44 30.74 -8.22 25.55
N ALA A 45 30.33 -8.20 26.82
CA ALA A 45 30.10 -9.40 27.64
C ALA A 45 29.12 -10.38 27.00
N ASP A 46 28.04 -9.88 26.36
CA ASP A 46 27.07 -10.73 25.66
C ASP A 46 27.72 -11.60 24.58
N ARG A 47 28.61 -11.03 23.77
CA ARG A 47 29.26 -11.77 22.67
C ARG A 47 30.23 -12.82 23.21
N ARG A 48 31.03 -12.46 24.23
CA ARG A 48 31.98 -13.37 24.88
C ARG A 48 31.26 -14.51 25.59
N LEU A 49 30.22 -14.19 26.35
CA LEU A 49 29.40 -15.19 27.06
C LEU A 49 28.69 -16.11 26.07
N GLN A 50 28.09 -15.59 25.00
CA GLN A 50 27.50 -16.42 23.95
C GLN A 50 28.52 -17.37 23.31
N GLN A 51 29.72 -16.89 23.00
CA GLN A 51 30.79 -17.74 22.44
C GLN A 51 31.23 -18.83 23.42
N ALA A 52 31.38 -18.51 24.70
CA ALA A 52 31.74 -19.49 25.74
C ALA A 52 30.64 -20.55 25.91
N LEU A 53 29.38 -20.14 25.99
CA LEU A 53 28.23 -21.04 26.11
C LEU A 53 28.05 -21.91 24.86
N LEU A 54 28.29 -21.37 23.67
CA LEU A 54 28.30 -22.16 22.43
C LEU A 54 29.42 -23.19 22.44
N GLY A 55 30.60 -22.86 22.96
CA GLY A 55 31.71 -23.79 23.14
C GLY A 55 31.33 -24.97 24.05
N VAL A 56 30.74 -24.70 25.21
CA VAL A 56 30.29 -25.74 26.15
C VAL A 56 29.16 -26.58 25.57
N TRP A 57 28.23 -25.96 24.84
CA TRP A 57 27.13 -26.69 24.20
C TRP A 57 27.57 -27.51 22.99
N GLN A 58 28.62 -27.10 22.27
CA GLN A 58 29.20 -27.91 21.18
C GLN A 58 30.17 -28.98 21.70
N GLY A 59 30.75 -28.75 22.89
CA GLY A 59 31.50 -29.75 23.64
C GLY A 59 30.59 -30.78 24.30
N GLN A 60 31.12 -31.97 24.58
CA GLN A 60 30.43 -33.00 25.39
C GLN A 60 30.68 -32.81 26.90
N ASP A 61 30.92 -31.57 27.33
CA ASP A 61 31.32 -31.26 28.69
C ASP A 61 30.14 -31.35 29.69
N SER A 62 30.48 -31.53 30.96
CA SER A 62 29.55 -31.41 32.08
C SER A 62 29.00 -29.97 32.15
N GLY A 63 27.86 -29.74 31.51
CA GLY A 63 27.29 -28.40 31.35
C GLY A 63 26.57 -28.19 30.02
N HIS A 64 26.69 -29.12 29.06
CA HIS A 64 26.03 -29.07 27.76
C HIS A 64 24.55 -28.65 27.83
N ASP A 65 23.75 -29.31 28.67
CA ASP A 65 22.31 -29.04 28.78
C ASP A 65 22.01 -27.67 29.41
N LEU A 66 22.84 -27.23 30.36
CA LEU A 66 22.70 -25.94 31.04
C LEU A 66 23.11 -24.78 30.12
N ALA A 67 24.18 -24.96 29.35
CA ALA A 67 24.62 -24.01 28.34
C ALA A 67 23.57 -23.84 27.24
N GLN A 68 23.00 -24.95 26.75
CA GLN A 68 21.90 -24.91 25.80
C GLN A 68 20.68 -24.16 26.36
N MET A 69 20.28 -24.46 27.60
CA MET A 69 19.14 -23.82 28.23
C MET A 69 19.36 -22.32 28.43
N SER A 70 20.57 -21.93 28.81
CA SER A 70 20.97 -20.54 28.96
C SER A 70 20.85 -19.75 27.65
N LEU A 71 21.34 -20.32 26.55
CA LEU A 71 21.22 -19.73 25.22
C LEU A 71 19.75 -19.64 24.77
N ARG A 72 18.93 -20.64 25.06
CA ARG A 72 17.48 -20.63 24.78
C ARG A 72 16.74 -19.54 25.58
N CYS A 73 17.10 -19.32 26.85
CA CYS A 73 16.58 -18.20 27.64
C CYS A 73 16.86 -16.87 26.93
N TRP A 74 18.10 -16.66 26.52
CA TRP A 74 18.49 -15.42 25.85
C TRP A 74 17.75 -15.24 24.51
N ILE A 75 17.63 -16.32 23.73
CA ILE A 75 16.87 -16.33 22.48
C ILE A 75 15.38 -16.00 22.71
N SER A 76 14.75 -16.51 23.77
CA SER A 76 13.34 -16.21 24.08
C SER A 76 13.10 -14.71 24.30
N HIS A 77 14.03 -14.02 24.95
CA HIS A 77 14.00 -12.57 25.09
C HIS A 77 14.15 -11.85 23.74
N GLN A 78 15.01 -12.34 22.85
CA GLN A 78 15.19 -11.76 21.52
C GLN A 78 13.98 -11.98 20.61
N ILE A 79 13.31 -13.14 20.70
CA ILE A 79 12.04 -13.42 20.01
C ILE A 79 10.99 -12.39 20.49
N ARG A 80 10.80 -12.25 21.81
CA ARG A 80 9.88 -11.27 22.39
C ARG A 80 10.17 -9.85 21.89
N ASN A 81 11.42 -9.42 21.94
CA ASN A 81 11.82 -8.08 21.50
C ASN A 81 11.57 -7.87 20.00
N THR A 82 11.76 -8.91 19.19
CA THR A 82 11.44 -8.88 17.76
C THR A 82 9.95 -8.68 17.52
N CYS A 83 9.09 -9.39 18.26
CA CYS A 83 7.63 -9.20 18.22
C CYS A 83 7.21 -7.79 18.65
N VAL A 84 7.75 -7.29 19.75
CA VAL A 84 7.48 -5.91 20.23
C VAL A 84 7.91 -4.88 19.18
N SER A 85 9.09 -5.05 18.57
CA SER A 85 9.57 -4.16 17.51
C SER A 85 8.67 -4.20 16.26
N LEU A 86 8.14 -5.37 15.89
CA LEU A 86 7.18 -5.49 14.79
C LEU A 86 5.88 -4.76 15.12
N ALA A 87 5.32 -4.96 16.32
CA ALA A 87 4.12 -4.28 16.76
C ALA A 87 4.31 -2.76 16.85
N GLN A 88 5.43 -2.26 17.37
CA GLN A 88 5.73 -0.82 17.38
C GLN A 88 5.84 -0.24 15.96
N ARG A 89 6.38 -1.01 15.02
CA ARG A 89 6.59 -0.53 13.64
C ARG A 89 5.31 -0.53 12.80
N TYR A 90 4.41 -1.48 13.03
CA TYR A 90 3.25 -1.71 12.17
C TYR A 90 1.90 -1.57 12.89
N GLY A 91 1.89 -1.44 14.22
CA GLY A 91 0.70 -1.43 15.07
C GLY A 91 -0.27 -0.33 14.72
N ASP A 92 0.20 0.92 14.65
CA ASP A 92 -0.65 2.10 14.41
C ASP A 92 -1.45 2.02 13.10
N ARG A 93 -0.89 1.40 12.07
CA ARG A 93 -1.48 1.34 10.72
C ARG A 93 -2.22 0.04 10.43
N HIS A 94 -1.80 -1.06 11.04
CA HIS A 94 -2.30 -2.39 10.70
C HIS A 94 -3.03 -3.09 11.85
N GLY A 95 -3.18 -2.44 13.01
CA GLY A 95 -3.81 -3.05 14.20
C GLY A 95 -3.09 -4.33 14.61
N LEU A 96 -1.75 -4.27 14.61
CA LEU A 96 -0.87 -5.38 15.01
C LEU A 96 -0.40 -5.15 16.44
N GLU A 97 -0.79 -6.04 17.35
CA GLU A 97 -0.30 -6.02 18.72
C GLU A 97 0.77 -7.08 18.94
N ALA A 98 1.69 -6.83 19.88
CA ALA A 98 2.73 -7.82 20.21
C ALA A 98 2.12 -9.09 20.80
N ALA A 99 0.98 -8.95 21.52
CA ALA A 99 0.21 -10.05 22.08
C ALA A 99 -0.31 -11.02 21.01
N ASP A 100 -0.61 -10.54 19.79
CA ASP A 100 -1.02 -11.39 18.67
C ASP A 100 0.13 -12.28 18.16
N LEU A 101 1.37 -11.81 18.34
CA LEU A 101 2.56 -12.48 17.81
C LEU A 101 3.10 -13.54 18.76
N PHE A 102 3.05 -13.30 20.08
CA PHE A 102 3.69 -14.17 21.07
C PHE A 102 3.26 -15.64 20.99
N PRO A 103 1.97 -15.99 20.89
CA PRO A 103 1.53 -17.39 20.80
C PRO A 103 2.09 -18.16 19.61
N LEU A 104 2.56 -17.44 18.58
CA LEU A 104 3.08 -18.04 17.35
C LEU A 104 4.56 -18.38 17.41
N VAL A 105 5.32 -17.81 18.36
CA VAL A 105 6.79 -17.90 18.36
C VAL A 105 7.42 -18.09 19.75
N LEU A 106 6.69 -17.86 20.85
CA LEU A 106 7.14 -18.15 22.22
C LEU A 106 6.57 -19.49 22.68
N ASP A 107 7.04 -20.55 22.04
CA ASP A 107 6.60 -21.94 22.21
C ASP A 107 7.48 -22.78 23.14
N ASP A 108 8.56 -22.20 23.67
CA ASP A 108 9.52 -22.87 24.52
C ASP A 108 8.96 -23.09 25.95
N ASN A 109 8.98 -24.34 26.41
CA ASN A 109 8.52 -24.73 27.74
C ASN A 109 9.66 -24.91 28.77
N GLY A 110 10.92 -24.78 28.36
CA GLY A 110 12.09 -24.86 29.24
C GLY A 110 12.51 -26.28 29.61
N HIS A 111 11.99 -27.32 28.93
CA HIS A 111 12.47 -28.68 29.12
C HIS A 111 13.79 -28.91 28.37
N ALA A 112 14.73 -29.60 29.02
CA ALA A 112 16.03 -29.97 28.44
C ALA A 112 15.87 -30.87 27.20
N LYS A 113 14.88 -31.78 27.22
CA LYS A 113 14.53 -32.66 26.10
C LYS A 113 13.06 -32.48 25.76
N PRO A 114 12.71 -31.45 24.97
CA PRO A 114 11.32 -31.18 24.65
C PRO A 114 10.79 -32.20 23.63
N THR A 115 9.54 -32.66 23.79
CA THR A 115 8.88 -33.61 22.86
C THR A 115 8.60 -32.97 21.49
N TYR A 116 8.41 -31.66 21.48
CA TYR A 116 8.29 -30.80 20.30
C TYR A 116 9.53 -29.91 20.21
N ARG A 117 9.94 -29.50 19.01
CA ARG A 117 11.12 -28.65 18.82
C ARG A 117 10.71 -27.17 18.82
N PRO A 118 10.96 -26.42 19.91
CA PRO A 118 10.57 -25.02 19.96
C PRO A 118 11.45 -24.16 19.04
N LEU A 119 10.92 -23.01 18.61
CA LEU A 119 11.63 -22.05 17.75
C LEU A 119 12.99 -21.63 18.33
N SER A 120 13.06 -21.46 19.66
CA SER A 120 14.32 -21.13 20.36
C SER A 120 15.43 -22.17 20.09
N LEU A 121 15.07 -23.45 20.06
CA LEU A 121 15.98 -24.55 19.80
C LEU A 121 16.28 -24.66 18.30
N GLU A 122 15.32 -24.39 17.42
CA GLU A 122 15.56 -24.29 15.96
C GLU A 122 16.57 -23.18 15.61
N ILE A 123 16.42 -22.01 16.24
CA ILE A 123 17.35 -20.89 16.09
C ILE A 123 18.75 -21.30 16.55
N LEU A 124 18.86 -21.90 17.73
CA LEU A 124 20.14 -22.29 18.31
C LEU A 124 20.85 -23.37 17.48
N THR A 125 20.11 -24.37 17.01
CA THR A 125 20.64 -25.49 16.21
C THR A 125 21.01 -25.14 14.77
N SER A 126 20.36 -24.12 14.19
CA SER A 126 20.72 -23.61 12.86
C SER A 126 21.77 -22.51 12.90
N PHE A 127 22.16 -22.03 14.08
CA PHE A 127 23.04 -20.88 14.23
C PHE A 127 24.45 -21.15 13.69
N ASP A 128 24.92 -20.23 12.85
CA ASP A 128 26.27 -20.25 12.29
C ASP A 128 27.02 -18.96 12.71
N PRO A 129 27.99 -19.06 13.64
CA PRO A 129 28.72 -17.90 14.14
C PRO A 129 29.62 -17.23 13.09
N ALA A 130 29.94 -17.91 11.98
CA ALA A 130 30.71 -17.33 10.89
C ALA A 130 29.88 -16.38 10.02
N LYS A 131 28.55 -16.52 10.03
CA LYS A 131 27.64 -15.76 9.15
C LYS A 131 27.04 -14.53 9.80
N ALA A 132 26.73 -14.58 11.10
CA ALA A 132 26.09 -13.47 11.80
C ALA A 132 26.24 -13.58 13.34
N SER A 133 25.87 -12.51 14.05
CA SER A 133 25.66 -12.60 15.50
C SER A 133 24.37 -13.37 15.83
N LEU A 134 24.32 -14.00 17.01
CA LEU A 134 23.15 -14.78 17.45
C LEU A 134 21.87 -13.93 17.47
N GLY A 135 21.97 -12.66 17.85
CA GLY A 135 20.84 -11.73 17.82
C GLY A 135 20.33 -11.45 16.41
N THR A 136 21.23 -11.27 15.44
CA THR A 136 20.86 -11.08 14.04
C THR A 136 20.20 -12.33 13.46
N TRP A 137 20.74 -13.50 13.80
CA TRP A 137 20.20 -14.81 13.40
C TRP A 137 18.81 -15.06 13.97
N CYS A 138 18.64 -14.84 15.27
CA CYS A 138 17.36 -14.94 15.96
C CYS A 138 16.31 -14.02 15.34
N ASN A 139 16.67 -12.76 15.08
CA ASN A 139 15.76 -11.78 14.50
C ASN A 139 15.33 -12.16 13.07
N LEU A 140 16.26 -12.70 12.27
CA LEU A 140 15.98 -13.21 10.93
C LEU A 140 14.98 -14.36 10.99
N LEU A 141 15.27 -15.39 11.79
CA LEU A 141 14.45 -16.61 11.86
C LEU A 141 13.07 -16.37 12.49
N THR A 142 13.00 -15.51 13.50
CA THR A 142 11.72 -15.08 14.08
C THR A 142 10.84 -14.41 13.02
N LYS A 143 11.41 -13.49 12.23
CA LYS A 143 10.69 -12.79 11.16
C LYS A 143 10.30 -13.68 10.00
N SER A 144 11.03 -14.77 9.76
CA SER A 144 10.70 -15.75 8.72
C SER A 144 9.82 -16.90 9.24
N HIS A 145 9.41 -16.90 10.51
CA HIS A 145 8.58 -17.97 11.06
C HIS A 145 7.26 -18.07 10.27
N PRO A 146 6.84 -19.26 9.79
CA PRO A 146 5.70 -19.39 8.88
C PRO A 146 4.39 -18.86 9.46
N ALA A 147 4.10 -19.17 10.72
CA ALA A 147 2.87 -18.72 11.39
C ALA A 147 2.86 -17.19 11.56
N LEU A 148 4.00 -16.60 11.94
CA LEU A 148 4.15 -15.15 12.07
C LEU A 148 4.01 -14.47 10.70
N THR A 149 4.66 -15.01 9.66
CA THR A 149 4.58 -14.47 8.29
C THR A 149 3.15 -14.50 7.77
N ARG A 150 2.40 -15.57 8.06
CA ARG A 150 0.99 -15.70 7.70
C ARG A 150 0.13 -14.63 8.39
N LEU A 151 0.26 -14.48 9.72
CA LEU A 151 -0.49 -13.46 10.45
C LEU A 151 -0.17 -12.04 9.95
N LEU A 152 1.11 -11.76 9.68
CA LEU A 152 1.52 -10.48 9.10
C LEU A 152 0.85 -10.25 7.73
N LEU A 153 0.81 -11.27 6.86
CA LEU A 153 0.13 -11.19 5.57
C LEU A 153 -1.37 -10.96 5.71
N GLU A 154 -2.04 -11.61 6.65
CA GLU A 154 -3.47 -11.42 6.96
C GLU A 154 -3.75 -9.98 7.42
N LYS A 155 -2.79 -9.33 8.10
CA LYS A 155 -2.84 -7.91 8.49
C LYS A 155 -2.36 -6.94 7.39
N GLY A 156 -2.04 -7.44 6.20
CA GLY A 156 -1.56 -6.63 5.07
C GLY A 156 -0.09 -6.21 5.16
N ILE A 157 0.71 -6.89 5.97
CA ILE A 157 2.14 -6.59 6.18
C ILE A 157 3.00 -7.59 5.42
N TYR A 158 3.80 -7.09 4.48
CA TYR A 158 4.78 -7.89 3.74
C TYR A 158 6.21 -7.40 4.01
N LEU A 159 7.02 -8.22 4.69
CA LEU A 159 8.33 -7.83 5.22
C LEU A 159 9.45 -7.68 4.17
N ALA A 160 9.23 -8.07 2.92
CA ALA A 160 10.24 -7.90 1.88
C ALA A 160 10.47 -6.41 1.57
N SER A 161 11.73 -6.01 1.45
CA SER A 161 12.08 -4.64 1.03
C SER A 161 11.68 -4.39 -0.42
N ASP A 162 11.50 -3.12 -0.79
CA ASP A 162 11.19 -2.73 -2.18
C ASP A 162 12.18 -3.34 -3.16
N TRP A 163 13.47 -3.28 -2.82
CA TRP A 163 14.57 -3.78 -3.63
C TRP A 163 14.58 -5.31 -3.77
N ALA A 164 14.19 -6.02 -2.70
CA ALA A 164 14.03 -7.47 -2.75
C ALA A 164 12.83 -7.87 -3.62
N ILE A 165 11.72 -7.12 -3.55
CA ILE A 165 10.55 -7.35 -4.40
C ILE A 165 10.91 -7.17 -5.88
N LEU A 166 11.56 -6.06 -6.24
CA LEU A 166 11.95 -5.79 -7.62
C LEU A 166 12.96 -6.83 -8.14
N ASN A 167 13.92 -7.24 -7.32
CA ASN A 167 14.90 -8.24 -7.74
C ASN A 167 14.32 -9.66 -7.90
N ASP A 168 13.22 -9.96 -7.20
CA ASP A 168 12.50 -11.24 -7.23
C ASP A 168 11.27 -11.20 -8.18
N SER A 169 11.19 -10.18 -9.05
CA SER A 169 10.05 -10.02 -9.95
C SER A 169 10.46 -10.26 -11.39
N GLU A 170 9.77 -11.19 -12.05
CA GLU A 170 9.99 -11.53 -13.45
C GLU A 170 9.18 -10.61 -14.37
N GLY A 171 9.77 -10.21 -15.51
CA GLY A 171 9.15 -9.25 -16.45
C GLY A 171 7.74 -9.65 -16.88
N GLU A 172 7.54 -10.89 -17.35
CA GLU A 172 6.21 -11.37 -17.78
C GLU A 172 5.19 -11.41 -16.63
N ARG A 173 5.64 -11.79 -15.44
CA ARG A 173 4.79 -11.79 -14.25
C ARG A 173 4.39 -10.37 -13.86
N VAL A 174 5.31 -9.41 -13.97
CA VAL A 174 5.05 -7.99 -13.71
C VAL A 174 4.08 -7.43 -14.74
N ARG A 175 4.26 -7.73 -16.04
CA ARG A 175 3.31 -7.36 -17.11
C ARG A 175 1.90 -7.82 -16.77
N ARG A 176 1.76 -9.09 -16.42
CA ARG A 176 0.46 -9.67 -16.03
C ARG A 176 -0.15 -8.98 -14.81
N ILE A 177 0.64 -8.77 -13.76
CA ILE A 177 0.16 -8.10 -12.54
C ILE A 177 -0.30 -6.67 -12.84
N LEU A 178 0.51 -5.89 -13.55
CA LEU A 178 0.20 -4.49 -13.86
C LEU A 178 -1.02 -4.39 -14.78
N ARG A 179 -1.16 -5.29 -15.76
CA ARG A 179 -2.31 -5.32 -16.68
C ARG A 179 -3.60 -5.78 -16.01
N GLU A 180 -3.58 -6.91 -15.32
CA GLU A 180 -4.79 -7.57 -14.83
C GLU A 180 -5.27 -7.04 -13.48
N TYR A 181 -4.33 -6.68 -12.60
CA TYR A 181 -4.66 -6.27 -11.23
C TYR A 181 -4.67 -4.75 -11.07
N HIS A 182 -3.71 -4.05 -11.68
CA HIS A 182 -3.61 -2.58 -11.59
C HIS A 182 -4.17 -1.84 -12.79
N LEU A 183 -4.57 -2.55 -13.85
CA LEU A 183 -5.18 -2.01 -15.07
C LEU A 183 -4.33 -0.94 -15.76
N TRP A 184 -3.00 -1.07 -15.72
CA TRP A 184 -2.08 -0.15 -16.41
C TRP A 184 -2.19 -0.29 -17.93
N SER A 185 -1.94 0.82 -18.62
CA SER A 185 -1.85 0.81 -20.09
C SER A 185 -0.62 0.03 -20.56
N ASP A 186 -0.67 -0.51 -21.77
CA ASP A 186 0.46 -1.27 -22.34
C ASP A 186 1.75 -0.43 -22.41
N PHE A 187 1.63 0.88 -22.64
CA PHE A 187 2.75 1.81 -22.65
C PHE A 187 3.41 1.97 -21.26
N GLU A 188 2.61 2.13 -20.20
CA GLU A 188 3.13 2.21 -18.83
C GLU A 188 3.76 0.89 -18.39
N ILE A 189 3.17 -0.23 -18.80
CA ILE A 189 3.70 -1.56 -18.55
C ILE A 189 5.08 -1.71 -19.22
N ASP A 190 5.21 -1.31 -20.48
CA ASP A 190 6.48 -1.37 -21.20
C ASP A 190 7.55 -0.52 -20.51
N GLN A 191 7.23 0.71 -20.12
CA GLN A 191 8.17 1.56 -19.38
C GLN A 191 8.58 0.94 -18.04
N ALA A 192 7.64 0.35 -17.31
CA ALA A 192 7.91 -0.24 -16.00
C ALA A 192 8.77 -1.50 -16.10
N VAL A 193 8.54 -2.33 -17.11
CA VAL A 193 9.31 -3.55 -17.39
C VAL A 193 10.71 -3.20 -17.88
N GLU A 194 10.84 -2.20 -18.76
CA GLU A 194 12.11 -1.64 -19.20
C GLU A 194 12.93 -1.14 -17.99
N LEU A 195 12.31 -0.31 -17.13
CA LEU A 195 12.93 0.21 -15.92
C LEU A 195 13.35 -0.93 -14.97
N LEU A 196 12.49 -1.94 -14.80
CA LEU A 196 12.80 -3.11 -13.99
C LEU A 196 14.00 -3.89 -14.53
N ALA A 197 14.06 -4.12 -15.85
CA ALA A 197 15.15 -4.83 -16.49
C ALA A 197 16.49 -4.09 -16.30
N ARG A 198 16.48 -2.75 -16.48
CA ARG A 198 17.66 -1.91 -16.23
C ARG A 198 18.08 -1.93 -14.76
N TYR A 199 17.11 -1.85 -13.84
CA TYR A 199 17.37 -2.00 -12.42
C TYR A 199 18.04 -3.33 -12.11
N GLN A 200 17.49 -4.44 -12.60
CA GLN A 200 18.02 -5.78 -12.35
C GLN A 200 19.43 -5.93 -12.92
N ALA A 201 19.69 -5.45 -14.14
CA ALA A 201 21.00 -5.52 -14.76
C ALA A 201 22.09 -4.80 -13.93
N VAL A 202 21.85 -3.53 -13.56
CA VAL A 202 22.80 -2.72 -12.79
C VAL A 202 22.95 -3.29 -11.37
N TYR A 203 21.82 -3.58 -10.72
CA TYR A 203 21.80 -3.98 -9.32
C TYR A 203 22.39 -5.38 -9.08
N GLN A 204 22.11 -6.35 -9.96
CA GLN A 204 22.67 -7.70 -9.85
C GLN A 204 24.17 -7.71 -10.11
N ARG A 205 24.64 -6.97 -11.14
CA ARG A 205 26.07 -6.79 -11.43
C ARG A 205 26.82 -6.29 -10.20
N ASP A 206 26.35 -5.20 -9.61
CA ASP A 206 27.04 -4.57 -8.49
C ASP A 206 26.95 -5.41 -7.22
N ARG A 207 25.85 -6.16 -7.05
CA ARG A 207 25.70 -7.11 -5.94
C ARG A 207 26.69 -8.27 -6.02
N LEU A 208 27.00 -8.76 -7.23
CA LEU A 208 28.05 -9.76 -7.42
C LEU A 208 29.42 -9.20 -7.03
N ARG A 209 29.74 -7.96 -7.44
CA ARG A 209 30.98 -7.28 -7.05
C ARG A 209 31.09 -7.06 -5.55
N GLN A 210 30.00 -6.65 -4.89
CA GLN A 210 29.94 -6.49 -3.43
C GLN A 210 30.19 -7.80 -2.69
N ARG A 211 29.61 -8.91 -3.17
CA ARG A 211 29.85 -10.25 -2.59
C ARG A 211 31.30 -10.69 -2.73
N GLN A 212 31.92 -10.43 -3.89
CA GLN A 212 33.35 -10.71 -4.09
C GLN A 212 34.23 -9.86 -3.17
N ALA A 213 33.80 -8.64 -2.84
CA ALA A 213 34.45 -7.76 -1.88
C ALA A 213 34.11 -8.10 -0.40
N GLY A 214 33.45 -9.23 -0.13
CA GLY A 214 33.11 -9.68 1.23
C GLY A 214 31.89 -9.02 1.86
N GLN A 215 31.17 -8.14 1.14
CA GLN A 215 29.93 -7.55 1.65
C GLN A 215 28.79 -8.55 1.49
N THR A 216 28.29 -9.06 2.62
CA THR A 216 27.13 -9.94 2.72
C THR A 216 26.03 -9.24 3.51
N GLY A 217 24.77 -9.35 3.07
CA GLY A 217 23.67 -8.66 3.75
C GLY A 217 22.39 -8.47 2.93
N ARG A 218 21.45 -7.71 3.52
CA ARG A 218 20.18 -7.32 2.89
C ARG A 218 20.43 -6.53 1.60
N CYS A 219 19.48 -6.60 0.66
CA CYS A 219 19.47 -5.77 -0.54
C CYS A 219 19.54 -4.28 -0.15
N PRO A 220 20.69 -3.60 -0.36
CA PRO A 220 20.81 -2.18 -0.03
C PRO A 220 19.97 -1.32 -0.97
N GLU A 221 19.66 -0.11 -0.56
CA GLU A 221 19.04 0.87 -1.47
C GLU A 221 20.01 1.22 -2.61
N PRO A 222 19.56 1.33 -3.88
CA PRO A 222 20.40 1.74 -4.99
C PRO A 222 21.05 3.10 -4.75
N THR A 223 22.34 3.23 -5.08
CA THR A 223 23.08 4.48 -4.96
C THR A 223 22.66 5.49 -6.04
N PRO A 224 22.85 6.80 -5.83
CA PRO A 224 22.57 7.80 -6.85
C PRO A 224 23.28 7.53 -8.19
N ALA A 225 24.51 7.00 -8.13
CA ALA A 225 25.27 6.61 -9.32
C ALA A 225 24.60 5.45 -10.08
N GLN A 226 24.12 4.43 -9.36
CA GLN A 226 23.38 3.31 -9.95
C GLN A 226 22.07 3.77 -10.60
N LEU A 227 21.36 4.69 -9.93
CA LEU A 227 20.09 5.23 -10.44
C LEU A 227 20.31 6.07 -11.71
N GLN A 228 21.39 6.84 -11.78
CA GLN A 228 21.78 7.59 -12.97
C GLN A 228 22.16 6.66 -14.13
N GLU A 229 22.81 5.52 -13.84
CA GLU A 229 23.15 4.50 -14.84
C GLU A 229 21.90 3.82 -15.41
N MET A 230 20.90 3.54 -14.58
CA MET A 230 19.63 2.93 -15.02
C MET A 230 18.89 3.84 -16.02
N MET A 231 18.84 5.15 -15.77
CA MET A 231 18.19 6.11 -16.65
C MET A 231 18.92 7.46 -16.67
N PRO A 232 19.83 7.67 -17.63
CA PRO A 232 20.61 8.91 -17.71
C PRO A 232 19.77 10.16 -17.97
N SER A 233 18.60 10.01 -18.59
CA SER A 233 17.68 11.09 -18.94
C SER A 233 16.88 11.62 -17.74
N LEU A 234 16.86 10.92 -16.61
CA LEU A 234 16.14 11.32 -15.40
C LEU A 234 17.10 11.51 -14.21
N SER A 235 16.86 12.59 -13.48
CA SER A 235 16.53 12.48 -12.06
C SER A 235 16.88 11.20 -11.28
N PRO A 236 18.04 11.00 -10.59
CA PRO A 236 18.20 9.84 -9.69
C PRO A 236 17.07 9.74 -8.66
N LYS A 237 16.56 10.89 -8.19
CA LYS A 237 15.40 10.96 -7.29
C LYS A 237 14.11 10.49 -7.97
N ALA A 238 13.91 10.85 -9.24
CA ALA A 238 12.74 10.44 -10.02
C ALA A 238 12.75 8.93 -10.32
N VAL A 239 13.90 8.38 -10.75
CA VAL A 239 14.08 6.93 -10.98
C VAL A 239 13.81 6.14 -9.70
N LYS A 240 14.36 6.61 -8.57
CA LYS A 240 14.12 6.01 -7.26
C LYS A 240 12.64 6.01 -6.88
N ALA A 241 11.92 7.09 -7.17
CA ALA A 241 10.49 7.20 -6.90
C ALA A 241 9.68 6.21 -7.77
N GLN A 242 10.01 6.11 -9.07
CA GLN A 242 9.37 5.14 -9.98
C GLN A 242 9.59 3.69 -9.55
N LEU A 243 10.83 3.34 -9.14
CA LEU A 243 11.13 2.00 -8.62
C LEU A 243 10.36 1.70 -7.33
N LYS A 244 10.27 2.66 -6.40
CA LYS A 244 9.47 2.51 -5.17
C LYS A 244 7.99 2.34 -5.47
N HIS A 245 7.47 3.11 -6.43
CA HIS A 245 6.09 3.00 -6.88
C HIS A 245 5.82 1.60 -7.45
N LEU A 246 6.64 1.12 -8.39
CA LEU A 246 6.53 -0.23 -8.94
C LEU A 246 6.60 -1.31 -7.83
N ALA A 247 7.53 -1.17 -6.88
CA ALA A 247 7.65 -2.10 -5.75
C ALA A 247 6.39 -2.10 -4.86
N SER A 248 5.74 -0.95 -4.68
CA SER A 248 4.49 -0.84 -3.92
C SER A 248 3.34 -1.56 -4.60
N GLN A 249 3.20 -1.44 -5.93
CA GLN A 249 2.17 -2.13 -6.71
C GLN A 249 2.35 -3.65 -6.65
N LEU A 250 3.60 -4.12 -6.79
CA LEU A 250 3.93 -5.53 -6.67
C LEU A 250 3.71 -6.05 -5.24
N ARG A 251 3.96 -5.23 -4.22
CA ARG A 251 3.68 -5.57 -2.81
C ARG A 251 2.19 -5.76 -2.58
N GLN A 252 1.36 -4.83 -3.05
CA GLN A 252 -0.10 -4.92 -2.92
C GLN A 252 -0.63 -6.21 -3.55
N TYR A 253 -0.20 -6.53 -4.76
CA TYR A 253 -0.57 -7.79 -5.40
C TYR A 253 -0.10 -9.01 -4.61
N ARG A 254 1.14 -9.02 -4.11
CA ARG A 254 1.67 -10.16 -3.33
C ARG A 254 0.91 -10.36 -2.01
N ILE A 255 0.48 -9.29 -1.36
CA ILE A 255 -0.39 -9.34 -0.18
C ILE A 255 -1.75 -9.92 -0.57
N HIS A 256 -2.38 -9.40 -1.62
CA HIS A 256 -3.67 -9.87 -2.12
C HIS A 256 -3.63 -11.37 -2.47
N ALA A 257 -2.65 -11.79 -3.28
CA ALA A 257 -2.52 -13.18 -3.73
C ALA A 257 -2.20 -14.17 -2.60
N ARG A 258 -1.56 -13.73 -1.50
CA ARG A 258 -1.10 -14.62 -0.41
C ARG A 258 -1.98 -14.57 0.85
N SER A 259 -2.77 -13.52 1.04
CA SER A 259 -3.68 -13.39 2.19
C SER A 259 -4.94 -14.25 2.05
N GLY A 260 -5.21 -14.82 0.87
CA GLY A 260 -6.35 -15.71 0.62
C GLY A 260 -7.72 -15.03 0.70
N ASN A 261 -7.76 -13.72 0.95
CA ASN A 261 -8.96 -12.93 1.05
C ASN A 261 -8.98 -11.91 -0.10
N PRO A 262 -9.89 -12.02 -1.08
CA PRO A 262 -10.01 -11.09 -2.18
C PRO A 262 -10.69 -9.81 -1.68
N GLN A 263 -10.00 -9.04 -0.84
CA GLN A 263 -10.29 -7.62 -0.74
C GLN A 263 -9.81 -7.02 -2.07
N ILE A 264 -10.71 -6.96 -3.04
CA ILE A 264 -10.59 -6.06 -4.19
C ILE A 264 -10.23 -4.70 -3.58
N TYR A 265 -9.05 -4.21 -3.93
CA TYR A 265 -8.59 -2.89 -3.52
C TYR A 265 -9.67 -1.88 -3.92
N GLN A 266 -10.40 -1.37 -2.93
CA GLN A 266 -11.31 -0.25 -3.07
C GLN A 266 -10.64 0.90 -2.32
N PRO A 267 -10.20 1.96 -3.02
CA PRO A 267 -9.70 3.16 -2.37
C PRO A 267 -10.71 3.62 -1.33
N GLN A 268 -10.30 3.75 -0.07
CA GLN A 268 -11.23 4.14 1.01
C GLN A 268 -11.53 5.64 1.00
N ASP A 269 -10.68 6.44 0.34
CA ASP A 269 -10.91 7.85 0.03
C ASP A 269 -10.15 8.30 -1.24
N ASP A 270 -10.52 9.47 -1.78
CA ASP A 270 -9.84 10.13 -2.91
C ASP A 270 -8.36 10.48 -2.61
N GLY A 271 -7.97 10.52 -1.34
CA GLY A 271 -6.60 10.75 -0.88
C GLY A 271 -5.69 9.52 -1.02
N GLU A 272 -6.23 8.31 -1.16
CA GLU A 272 -5.48 7.08 -1.44
C GLU A 272 -5.08 7.00 -2.92
N LEU A 273 -5.93 7.50 -3.82
CA LEU A 273 -5.62 7.72 -5.25
C LEU A 273 -4.50 8.76 -5.43
N GLU A 274 -4.48 9.81 -4.60
CA GLU A 274 -3.38 10.81 -4.60
C GLU A 274 -2.04 10.24 -4.09
N ARG A 275 -2.06 9.19 -3.26
CA ARG A 275 -0.83 8.52 -2.77
C ARG A 275 -0.29 7.48 -3.75
N LEU A 276 -1.16 6.91 -4.59
CA LEU A 276 -0.77 5.99 -5.66
C LEU A 276 -0.39 6.74 -6.94
N GLY A 277 -1.00 7.89 -7.22
CA GLY A 277 -0.62 8.80 -8.30
C GLY A 277 0.55 9.71 -7.95
N GLY A 278 1.70 9.15 -7.56
CA GLY A 278 2.98 9.87 -7.55
C GLY A 278 3.18 11.00 -6.52
N SER A 279 4.19 10.80 -5.67
CA SER A 279 5.02 11.83 -4.99
C SER A 279 4.45 12.35 -3.63
N GLN A 280 5.21 12.61 -2.55
CA GLN A 280 6.59 13.07 -2.45
C GLN A 280 7.29 12.69 -1.13
N THR A 281 8.61 12.50 -1.25
CA THR A 281 9.63 12.99 -0.31
C THR A 281 9.31 14.40 0.18
N ARG A 282 9.11 14.52 1.50
CA ARG A 282 9.19 15.78 2.24
C ARG A 282 10.56 16.45 1.96
N PHE A 283 10.55 17.78 1.95
CA PHE A 283 11.64 18.76 1.77
C PHE A 283 11.65 19.54 0.42
N GLU A 284 11.12 20.77 0.53
CA GLU A 284 11.58 22.04 -0.05
C GLU A 284 11.15 22.47 -1.47
N ALA A 285 10.05 21.93 -2.01
CA ALA A 285 9.34 22.50 -3.18
C ALA A 285 7.83 22.59 -2.95
N GLU A 286 7.42 22.87 -1.70
CA GLU A 286 6.04 22.71 -1.22
C GLU A 286 5.01 23.67 -1.84
N ASP A 287 5.43 24.79 -2.45
CA ASP A 287 4.47 25.83 -2.84
C ASP A 287 3.95 25.68 -4.28
N ASP A 288 4.82 25.46 -5.27
CA ASP A 288 4.41 25.51 -6.68
C ASP A 288 3.61 24.28 -7.15
N SER A 289 4.02 23.07 -6.73
CA SER A 289 3.33 21.82 -7.12
C SER A 289 1.97 21.65 -6.44
N ASN A 290 1.86 22.03 -5.16
CA ASN A 290 0.56 22.05 -4.46
C ASN A 290 -0.36 23.15 -5.01
N THR A 291 0.20 24.26 -5.47
CA THR A 291 -0.57 25.33 -6.08
C THR A 291 -1.14 24.90 -7.43
N PHE A 292 -0.34 24.26 -8.28
CA PHE A 292 -0.84 23.68 -9.54
C PHE A 292 -1.93 22.63 -9.31
N LEU A 293 -1.73 21.67 -8.40
CA LEU A 293 -2.73 20.64 -8.13
C LEU A 293 -4.04 21.22 -7.55
N ARG A 294 -3.95 22.24 -6.69
CA ARG A 294 -5.14 22.96 -6.19
C ARG A 294 -5.88 23.66 -7.32
N ARG A 295 -5.16 24.39 -8.19
CA ARG A 295 -5.75 25.06 -9.36
C ARG A 295 -6.38 24.06 -10.32
N TYR A 296 -5.72 22.94 -10.60
CA TYR A 296 -6.27 21.86 -11.42
C TYR A 296 -7.58 21.30 -10.86
N ARG A 297 -7.59 20.94 -9.56
CA ARG A 297 -8.81 20.39 -8.93
C ARG A 297 -9.95 21.40 -8.95
N GLN A 298 -9.65 22.67 -8.73
CA GLN A 298 -10.63 23.76 -8.80
C GLN A 298 -11.17 23.94 -10.21
N ALA A 299 -10.30 23.94 -11.22
CA ALA A 299 -10.68 24.03 -12.64
C ALA A 299 -11.56 22.85 -13.04
N LEU A 300 -11.20 21.62 -12.66
CA LEU A 300 -12.00 20.43 -12.93
C LEU A 300 -13.40 20.54 -12.31
N ASP A 301 -13.52 20.97 -11.06
CA ASP A 301 -14.83 21.14 -10.40
C ASP A 301 -15.69 22.21 -11.06
N GLN A 302 -15.07 23.33 -11.43
CA GLN A 302 -15.76 24.45 -12.05
C GLN A 302 -16.24 24.08 -13.45
N LEU A 303 -15.36 23.53 -14.28
CA LEU A 303 -15.68 23.10 -15.65
C LEU A 303 -16.69 21.97 -15.65
N LEU A 304 -16.58 21.01 -14.73
CA LEU A 304 -17.57 19.95 -14.57
C LEU A 304 -18.95 20.54 -14.24
N GLY A 305 -19.02 21.50 -13.32
CA GLY A 305 -20.27 22.19 -13.00
C GLY A 305 -20.87 22.97 -14.17
N GLN A 306 -20.03 23.65 -14.96
CA GLN A 306 -20.45 24.42 -16.14
C GLN A 306 -20.96 23.51 -17.26
N THR A 307 -20.18 22.50 -17.63
CA THR A 307 -20.52 21.54 -18.70
C THR A 307 -21.78 20.74 -18.38
N ILE A 308 -22.00 20.39 -17.10
CA ILE A 308 -23.29 19.82 -16.65
C ILE A 308 -24.44 20.78 -16.87
N ALA A 309 -24.29 22.04 -16.47
CA ALA A 309 -25.35 23.04 -16.62
C ALA A 309 -25.68 23.28 -18.11
N GLU A 310 -24.66 23.37 -18.96
CA GLU A 310 -24.80 23.47 -20.41
C GLU A 310 -25.53 22.28 -21.01
N ALA A 311 -25.16 21.05 -20.62
CA ALA A 311 -25.81 19.83 -21.11
C ALA A 311 -27.28 19.73 -20.67
N ILE A 312 -27.60 20.16 -19.45
CA ILE A 312 -28.99 20.23 -18.96
C ILE A 312 -29.76 21.31 -19.73
N ALA A 313 -29.20 22.52 -19.86
CA ALA A 313 -29.85 23.64 -20.55
C ALA A 313 -30.12 23.32 -22.03
N ALA A 314 -29.19 22.65 -22.71
CA ALA A 314 -29.38 22.19 -24.08
C ALA A 314 -30.52 21.16 -24.19
N ASN A 315 -30.61 20.23 -23.24
CA ASN A 315 -31.69 19.25 -23.20
C ASN A 315 -33.05 19.87 -22.84
N VAL A 316 -33.09 20.79 -21.88
CA VAL A 316 -34.28 21.60 -21.54
C VAL A 316 -34.77 22.37 -22.76
N SER A 317 -33.88 23.10 -23.44
CA SER A 317 -34.20 23.87 -24.65
C SER A 317 -34.69 23.01 -25.81
N ARG A 318 -34.27 21.74 -25.89
CA ARG A 318 -34.73 20.78 -26.89
C ARG A 318 -36.08 20.16 -26.52
N LEU A 319 -36.34 19.94 -25.24
CA LEU A 319 -37.55 19.30 -24.73
C LEU A 319 -38.71 20.29 -24.53
N SER A 320 -38.43 21.58 -24.33
CA SER A 320 -39.46 22.63 -24.28
C SER A 320 -40.12 22.88 -25.65
N ARG A 321 -39.40 22.58 -26.74
CA ARG A 321 -39.91 22.67 -28.13
C ARG A 321 -40.82 21.51 -28.54
N ARG A 322 -41.03 20.51 -27.67
CA ARG A 322 -41.91 19.37 -27.94
C ARG A 322 -43.35 19.70 -27.56
N THR A 323 -44.30 18.99 -28.17
CA THR A 323 -45.72 19.10 -27.84
C THR A 323 -46.21 17.76 -27.27
N PRO A 324 -46.54 17.66 -25.97
CA PRO A 324 -46.43 18.69 -24.93
C PRO A 324 -44.97 18.96 -24.50
N PRO A 325 -44.68 20.12 -23.87
CA PRO A 325 -43.36 20.44 -23.33
C PRO A 325 -42.93 19.40 -22.29
N GLN A 326 -41.70 18.91 -22.41
CA GLN A 326 -41.16 17.85 -21.53
C GLN A 326 -39.98 18.33 -20.67
N ASP A 327 -39.68 19.62 -20.67
CA ASP A 327 -38.60 20.25 -19.92
C ASP A 327 -38.81 20.20 -18.40
N GLY A 328 -40.01 20.56 -17.91
CA GLY A 328 -40.36 20.42 -16.48
C GLY A 328 -40.27 18.97 -15.98
N PRO A 329 -40.96 18.01 -16.63
CA PRO A 329 -40.85 16.58 -16.31
C PRO A 329 -39.43 16.03 -16.37
N TYR A 330 -38.59 16.55 -17.28
CA TYR A 330 -37.19 16.15 -17.41
C TYR A 330 -36.36 16.58 -16.20
N VAL A 331 -36.40 17.87 -15.83
CA VAL A 331 -35.62 18.39 -14.68
C VAL A 331 -36.09 17.73 -13.37
N GLN A 332 -37.40 17.62 -13.18
CA GLN A 332 -37.97 16.95 -12.00
C GLN A 332 -37.61 15.47 -11.95
N GLY A 333 -37.65 14.76 -13.09
CA GLY A 333 -37.27 13.36 -13.16
C GLY A 333 -35.77 13.13 -12.91
N LEU A 334 -34.90 14.06 -13.36
CA LEU A 334 -33.47 14.03 -13.03
C LEU A 334 -33.25 14.17 -11.53
N HIS A 335 -33.92 15.11 -10.86
CA HIS A 335 -33.84 15.31 -9.42
C HIS A 335 -34.26 14.06 -8.64
N LEU A 336 -35.45 13.53 -8.95
CA LEU A 336 -36.00 12.36 -8.28
C LEU A 336 -35.09 11.13 -8.46
N ARG A 337 -34.52 10.93 -9.64
CA ARG A 337 -33.66 9.76 -9.89
C ARG A 337 -32.28 9.90 -9.25
N LEU A 338 -31.63 11.05 -9.44
CA LEU A 338 -30.21 11.20 -9.16
C LEU A 338 -29.93 11.74 -7.76
N CYS A 339 -30.84 12.55 -7.21
CA CYS A 339 -30.65 13.21 -5.91
C CYS A 339 -31.43 12.51 -4.80
N GLU A 340 -32.66 12.09 -5.07
CA GLU A 340 -33.50 11.36 -4.10
C GLU A 340 -33.39 9.83 -4.22
N GLY A 341 -32.77 9.32 -5.29
CA GLY A 341 -32.58 7.88 -5.50
C GLY A 341 -33.88 7.10 -5.80
N VAL A 342 -34.96 7.79 -6.19
CA VAL A 342 -36.27 7.18 -6.48
C VAL A 342 -36.16 6.27 -7.70
N SER A 343 -36.89 5.15 -7.70
CA SER A 343 -36.86 4.21 -8.82
C SER A 343 -37.63 4.75 -10.05
N MET A 344 -37.22 4.37 -11.26
CA MET A 344 -37.85 4.84 -12.50
C MET A 344 -39.35 4.50 -12.58
N THR A 345 -39.77 3.38 -11.99
CA THR A 345 -41.17 2.94 -11.90
C THR A 345 -42.00 3.88 -11.00
N GLN A 346 -41.41 4.35 -9.90
CA GLN A 346 -42.04 5.30 -8.98
C GLN A 346 -42.02 6.75 -9.49
N ILE A 347 -41.05 7.09 -10.36
CA ILE A 347 -40.95 8.42 -10.98
C ILE A 347 -42.05 8.62 -12.02
N ALA A 348 -42.38 7.60 -12.81
CA ALA A 348 -43.35 7.70 -13.92
C ALA A 348 -44.64 8.46 -13.55
N PRO A 349 -45.41 8.07 -12.51
CA PRO A 349 -46.63 8.79 -12.15
C PRO A 349 -46.37 10.21 -11.62
N ARG A 350 -45.21 10.48 -11.00
CA ARG A 350 -44.89 11.80 -10.42
C ARG A 350 -44.58 12.87 -11.47
N ILE A 351 -44.18 12.46 -12.68
CA ILE A 351 -43.85 13.37 -13.78
C ILE A 351 -44.82 13.22 -14.97
N GLY A 352 -46.00 12.63 -14.74
CA GLY A 352 -47.07 12.52 -15.74
C GLY A 352 -46.80 11.50 -16.86
N LEU A 353 -45.99 10.47 -16.61
CA LEU A 353 -45.69 9.39 -17.55
C LEU A 353 -46.32 8.06 -17.11
N THR A 354 -46.57 7.16 -18.06
CA THR A 354 -47.30 5.91 -17.81
C THR A 354 -46.40 4.71 -17.56
N SER A 355 -45.12 4.78 -17.91
CA SER A 355 -44.21 3.63 -17.78
C SER A 355 -42.75 4.01 -17.49
N GLN A 356 -42.04 3.10 -16.84
CA GLN A 356 -40.59 3.18 -16.63
C GLN A 356 -39.81 3.40 -17.93
N VAL A 357 -40.25 2.80 -19.04
CA VAL A 357 -39.57 2.93 -20.34
C VAL A 357 -39.62 4.38 -20.85
N GLN A 358 -40.75 5.07 -20.65
CA GLN A 358 -40.87 6.49 -21.01
C GLN A 358 -39.96 7.36 -20.16
N VAL A 359 -39.84 7.09 -18.85
CA VAL A 359 -38.92 7.82 -17.95
C VAL A 359 -37.46 7.63 -18.38
N THR A 360 -37.04 6.39 -18.67
CA THR A 360 -35.67 6.10 -19.13
C THR A 360 -35.35 6.82 -20.45
N ARG A 361 -36.31 6.86 -21.38
CA ARG A 361 -36.17 7.58 -22.66
C ARG A 361 -36.13 9.09 -22.49
N LEU A 362 -36.91 9.64 -21.55
CA LEU A 362 -36.94 11.07 -21.25
C LEU A 362 -35.62 11.52 -20.62
N LEU A 363 -35.17 10.83 -19.57
CA LEU A 363 -33.97 11.22 -18.83
C LEU A 363 -32.68 10.93 -19.61
N ASN A 364 -32.65 9.85 -20.38
CA ASN A 364 -31.55 9.40 -21.23
C ASN A 364 -30.17 9.69 -20.61
N LEU A 365 -29.94 9.16 -19.41
CA LEU A 365 -28.74 9.43 -18.60
C LEU A 365 -27.44 9.05 -19.32
N LYS A 366 -27.50 8.07 -20.25
CA LYS A 366 -26.36 7.71 -21.11
C LYS A 366 -25.98 8.86 -22.03
N ARG A 367 -26.95 9.48 -22.69
CA ARG A 367 -26.72 10.65 -23.55
C ARG A 367 -26.25 11.84 -22.74
N LEU A 368 -26.89 12.12 -21.60
CA LEU A 368 -26.48 13.24 -20.74
C LEU A 368 -25.00 13.13 -20.33
N ARG A 369 -24.53 11.95 -19.91
CA ARG A 369 -23.11 11.71 -19.60
C ARG A 369 -22.20 11.90 -20.82
N ALA A 370 -22.61 11.41 -21.99
CA ALA A 370 -21.84 11.58 -23.21
C ALA A 370 -21.72 13.08 -23.60
N ASP A 371 -22.81 13.83 -23.52
CA ASP A 371 -22.84 15.26 -23.81
C ASP A 371 -21.90 16.02 -22.84
N VAL A 372 -21.97 15.73 -21.54
CA VAL A 372 -21.06 16.33 -20.53
C VAL A 372 -19.61 15.97 -20.81
N ARG A 373 -19.31 14.71 -21.13
CA ARG A 373 -17.96 14.27 -21.49
C ARG A 373 -17.41 15.07 -22.68
N HIS A 374 -18.18 15.15 -23.75
CA HIS A 374 -17.74 15.81 -25.00
C HIS A 374 -17.45 17.30 -24.78
N LEU A 375 -18.16 17.96 -23.89
CA LEU A 375 -17.91 19.35 -23.52
C LEU A 375 -16.72 19.50 -22.56
N LEU A 376 -16.57 18.57 -21.61
CA LEU A 376 -15.58 18.67 -20.54
C LEU A 376 -14.14 18.43 -21.01
N ILE A 377 -13.91 17.42 -21.86
CA ILE A 377 -12.54 17.05 -22.27
C ILE A 377 -11.83 18.24 -22.96
N PRO A 378 -12.39 18.90 -23.99
CA PRO A 378 -11.71 20.00 -24.65
C PRO A 378 -11.45 21.20 -23.73
N GLN A 379 -12.42 21.52 -22.86
CA GLN A 379 -12.31 22.66 -21.94
C GLN A 379 -11.26 22.41 -20.85
N LEU A 380 -11.20 21.18 -20.33
CA LEU A 380 -10.22 20.79 -19.32
C LEU A 380 -8.80 20.75 -19.91
N THR A 381 -8.64 20.20 -21.11
CA THR A 381 -7.36 20.22 -21.84
C THR A 381 -6.87 21.65 -22.05
N ALA A 382 -7.75 22.57 -22.47
CA ALA A 382 -7.39 23.97 -22.66
C ALA A 382 -6.96 24.65 -21.34
N ALA A 383 -7.71 24.43 -20.24
CA ALA A 383 -7.40 25.01 -18.93
C ALA A 383 -6.06 24.51 -18.38
N VAL A 384 -5.80 23.19 -18.47
CA VAL A 384 -4.54 22.61 -18.01
C VAL A 384 -3.37 23.09 -18.86
N ARG A 385 -3.56 23.24 -20.18
CA ARG A 385 -2.53 23.77 -21.07
C ARG A 385 -2.15 25.20 -20.72
N GLN A 386 -3.13 26.04 -20.37
CA GLN A 386 -2.88 27.43 -19.98
C GLN A 386 -2.06 27.50 -18.68
N GLU A 387 -2.40 26.70 -17.68
CA GLU A 387 -1.65 26.63 -16.41
C GLU A 387 -0.25 26.01 -16.61
N ALA A 388 -0.11 25.04 -17.51
CA ALA A 388 1.17 24.40 -17.81
C ALA A 388 2.11 25.30 -18.64
N ALA A 389 1.56 26.21 -19.45
CA ALA A 389 2.34 27.16 -20.25
C ALA A 389 3.14 28.16 -19.39
N GLU A 390 2.72 28.42 -18.16
CA GLU A 390 3.47 29.26 -17.21
C GLU A 390 4.68 28.54 -16.60
N LEU A 391 4.72 27.21 -16.68
CA LEU A 391 5.67 26.36 -15.96
C LEU A 391 6.63 25.58 -16.87
N VAL A 392 6.33 25.47 -18.17
CA VAL A 392 7.03 24.58 -19.10
C VAL A 392 7.29 25.26 -20.45
N SER A 393 8.46 25.00 -21.04
CA SER A 393 8.82 25.52 -22.38
C SER A 393 7.87 25.00 -23.48
N ALA A 394 7.62 25.83 -24.49
CA ALA A 394 6.67 25.55 -25.57
C ALA A 394 6.91 24.23 -26.32
N ASP A 395 8.16 23.79 -26.46
CA ASP A 395 8.51 22.53 -27.14
C ASP A 395 8.21 21.29 -26.27
N ARG A 396 8.37 21.39 -24.94
CA ARG A 396 7.96 20.32 -24.02
C ARG A 396 6.44 20.24 -23.89
N LEU A 397 5.75 21.38 -23.96
CA LEU A 397 4.29 21.45 -23.92
C LEU A 397 3.65 20.65 -25.08
N ARG A 398 4.19 20.78 -26.31
CA ARG A 398 3.69 20.06 -27.49
C ARG A 398 3.82 18.55 -27.39
N THR A 399 4.92 18.06 -26.83
CA THR A 399 5.12 16.62 -26.61
C THR A 399 4.19 16.08 -25.52
N LEU A 400 3.88 16.90 -24.51
CA LEU A 400 2.95 16.55 -23.45
C LEU A 400 1.49 16.63 -23.89
N ASP A 401 1.13 17.46 -24.88
CA ASP A 401 -0.26 17.69 -25.30
C ASP A 401 -0.99 16.38 -25.66
N ALA A 402 -0.36 15.46 -26.42
CA ALA A 402 -0.98 14.19 -26.82
C ALA A 402 -1.16 13.23 -25.62
N THR A 403 -0.19 13.19 -24.71
CA THR A 403 -0.29 12.40 -23.48
C THR A 403 -1.33 12.99 -22.53
N LEU A 404 -1.42 14.32 -22.46
CA LEU A 404 -2.33 15.05 -21.58
C LEU A 404 -3.78 14.84 -21.99
N GLU A 405 -4.09 14.93 -23.29
CA GLU A 405 -5.43 14.64 -23.79
C GLU A 405 -5.86 13.19 -23.50
N THR A 406 -4.94 12.24 -23.64
CA THR A 406 -5.18 10.83 -23.33
C THR A 406 -5.50 10.63 -21.84
N LEU A 407 -4.65 11.15 -20.95
CA LEU A 407 -4.82 11.03 -19.49
C LEU A 407 -6.10 11.73 -18.99
N LEU A 408 -6.40 12.93 -19.51
CA LEU A 408 -7.62 13.64 -19.14
C LEU A 408 -8.87 12.92 -19.67
N SER A 409 -8.80 12.33 -20.86
CA SER A 409 -9.89 11.52 -21.39
C SER A 409 -10.16 10.30 -20.51
N GLU A 410 -9.12 9.57 -20.08
CA GLU A 410 -9.24 8.41 -19.18
C GLU A 410 -9.80 8.79 -17.80
N GLN A 411 -9.39 9.94 -17.26
CA GLN A 411 -9.92 10.44 -15.99
C GLN A 411 -11.40 10.81 -16.10
N VAL A 412 -11.80 11.52 -17.16
CA VAL A 412 -13.21 11.87 -17.41
C VAL A 412 -14.03 10.61 -17.68
N ASP A 413 -13.45 9.62 -18.36
CA ASP A 413 -14.06 8.31 -18.59
C ASP A 413 -14.42 7.59 -17.30
N THR A 414 -13.45 7.53 -16.37
CA THR A 414 -13.64 6.92 -15.05
C THR A 414 -14.76 7.65 -14.29
N LEU A 415 -14.76 8.98 -14.33
CA LEU A 415 -15.78 9.81 -13.70
C LEU A 415 -17.19 9.59 -14.30
N MET A 416 -17.29 9.33 -15.61
CA MET A 416 -18.55 8.95 -16.26
C MET A 416 -18.99 7.52 -15.93
N ALA A 417 -18.04 6.59 -15.80
CA ALA A 417 -18.29 5.19 -15.46
C ALA A 417 -18.83 5.04 -14.04
N ASP A 418 -18.24 5.76 -13.07
CA ASP A 418 -18.72 5.80 -11.68
C ASP A 418 -20.15 6.33 -11.60
N ALA A 419 -20.42 7.44 -12.31
CA ALA A 419 -21.77 7.99 -12.41
C ALA A 419 -22.77 7.03 -13.09
N ALA A 420 -22.31 6.19 -14.02
CA ALA A 420 -23.14 5.17 -14.65
C ALA A 420 -23.48 4.03 -13.70
N ALA A 421 -22.50 3.56 -12.91
CA ALA A 421 -22.68 2.52 -11.90
C ALA A 421 -23.63 2.98 -10.78
N GLU A 422 -23.47 4.22 -10.30
CA GLU A 422 -24.38 4.79 -9.28
C GLU A 422 -25.81 4.89 -9.79
N ALA A 423 -26.01 5.36 -11.02
CA ALA A 423 -27.33 5.50 -11.62
C ALA A 423 -28.05 4.17 -11.88
N GLN A 424 -27.32 3.04 -11.90
CA GLN A 424 -27.87 1.69 -12.08
C GLN A 424 -28.14 0.96 -10.76
N SER A 425 -27.64 1.47 -9.63
CA SER A 425 -27.82 0.84 -8.33
C SER A 425 -29.30 0.89 -7.87
N PRO A 426 -29.85 -0.23 -7.36
CA PRO A 426 -31.24 -0.32 -6.89
C PRO A 426 -31.45 0.24 -5.47
N LYS A 427 -30.38 0.46 -4.69
CA LYS A 427 -30.48 0.98 -3.31
C LYS A 427 -30.20 2.49 -3.30
N PRO A 428 -30.97 3.30 -2.54
CA PRO A 428 -30.69 4.72 -2.35
C PRO A 428 -29.39 4.86 -1.55
N ARG A 429 -28.26 4.91 -2.24
CA ARG A 429 -26.97 5.29 -1.65
C ARG A 429 -26.95 6.81 -1.62
N LYS A 430 -26.61 7.39 -0.47
CA LYS A 430 -26.22 8.80 -0.39
C LYS A 430 -25.16 9.05 -1.46
N VAL A 431 -25.37 10.09 -2.27
CA VAL A 431 -24.52 10.48 -3.40
C VAL A 431 -23.04 10.44 -2.99
N LYS A 432 -22.23 9.59 -3.63
CA LYS A 432 -20.79 9.46 -3.33
C LYS A 432 -19.89 10.05 -4.42
N SER A 433 -20.27 9.92 -5.69
CA SER A 433 -19.43 10.43 -6.79
C SER A 433 -19.44 11.96 -6.90
N ARG A 434 -18.29 12.53 -7.24
CA ARG A 434 -18.10 13.95 -7.51
C ARG A 434 -19.02 14.45 -8.63
N PHE A 435 -19.22 13.62 -9.66
CA PHE A 435 -20.17 13.90 -10.75
C PHE A 435 -21.60 14.05 -10.24
N ALA A 436 -22.09 13.07 -9.47
CA ALA A 436 -23.47 13.08 -9.00
C ALA A 436 -23.71 14.23 -8.00
N ALA A 437 -22.74 14.57 -7.16
CA ALA A 437 -22.84 15.72 -6.25
C ALA A 437 -22.97 17.04 -7.01
N ARG A 438 -22.12 17.28 -8.01
CA ARG A 438 -22.18 18.48 -8.87
C ARG A 438 -23.44 18.51 -9.72
N LEU A 439 -23.86 17.36 -10.25
CA LEU A 439 -25.08 17.22 -11.02
C LEU A 439 -26.31 17.58 -10.20
N CYS A 440 -26.42 17.08 -8.97
CA CYS A 440 -27.52 17.44 -8.08
C CYS A 440 -27.54 18.92 -7.71
N ALA A 441 -26.38 19.51 -7.42
CA ALA A 441 -26.28 20.94 -7.17
C ALA A 441 -26.81 21.78 -8.36
N LYS A 442 -26.49 21.39 -9.59
CA LYS A 442 -26.97 22.08 -10.80
C LYS A 442 -28.44 21.79 -11.13
N ILE A 443 -28.93 20.57 -10.92
CA ILE A 443 -30.37 20.28 -11.10
C ILE A 443 -31.20 21.18 -10.18
N HIS A 444 -30.74 21.43 -8.94
CA HIS A 444 -31.44 22.29 -7.99
C HIS A 444 -31.56 23.75 -8.47
N THR A 445 -30.56 24.29 -9.18
CA THR A 445 -30.65 25.64 -9.77
C THR A 445 -31.70 25.73 -10.86
N PHE A 446 -31.85 24.68 -11.68
CA PHE A 446 -32.91 24.60 -12.69
C PHE A 446 -34.31 24.40 -12.09
N LEU A 447 -34.44 23.73 -10.94
CA LEU A 447 -35.72 23.58 -10.24
C LEU A 447 -36.20 24.87 -9.57
N THR A 448 -35.28 25.68 -9.06
CA THR A 448 -35.57 26.91 -8.33
C THR A 448 -35.74 28.12 -9.24
N GLY A 449 -35.62 27.95 -10.56
CA GLY A 449 -35.73 29.04 -11.54
C GLY A 449 -34.58 30.04 -11.49
N GLN A 450 -33.51 29.74 -10.75
CA GLN A 450 -32.28 30.53 -10.73
C GLN A 450 -31.45 30.13 -11.96
N THR A 451 -31.68 30.80 -13.09
CA THR A 451 -30.77 30.71 -14.23
C THR A 451 -29.38 31.21 -13.82
N PRO A 452 -28.29 30.53 -14.22
CA PRO A 452 -26.93 31.03 -14.03
C PRO A 452 -26.69 32.33 -14.81
#